data_AF-A0A7C9ES74-F1
#
_entry.id   AF-A0A7C9ES74-F1
#
_cell.length_a   1.000
_cell.length_b   1.000
_cell.length_c   1.000
_cell.angle_alpha   90.00
_cell.angle_beta   90.00
_cell.angle_gamma   90.00
#
_symmetry.space_group_name_H-M   'P 1'
#
loop_
_entity.id
_entity.type
_entity.pdbx_description
1 polymer ?
#
loop_
_entity_poly.entity_id
_entity_poly.type
_entity_poly.pdbx_seq_one_letter_code
_entity_poly.pdbx_strand_id
1 'polypeptide(L)'
;LLILAFVISGLIARYYLVEEPFQLNQALNFDYTKSRPVAFVPITACPTLEHIENIGFHSGGGVRGIPPNYKLQTTVALTLPESDYNRHLGMFQVRVDFLSENGKSLGSLSRPCMLEFRSEPIRLLQT
;
A
#
# COMPACT_ATOMS: atom_id res chain seq x y z
N LEU A 1 11.78 -34.90 -29.65
CA LEU A 1 12.56 -34.39 -28.49
C LEU A 1 12.53 -32.86 -28.38
N LEU A 2 12.87 -32.12 -29.43
CA LEU A 2 12.94 -30.64 -29.40
C LEU A 2 11.62 -29.95 -29.03
N ILE A 3 10.49 -30.43 -29.56
CA ILE A 3 9.17 -29.88 -29.23
C ILE A 3 8.88 -30.04 -27.72
N LEU A 4 9.21 -31.21 -27.16
CA LEU A 4 9.01 -31.48 -25.74
C LEU A 4 9.93 -30.61 -24.87
N ALA A 5 11.20 -30.45 -25.25
CA ALA A 5 12.15 -29.59 -24.55
C ALA A 5 11.71 -28.11 -24.58
N PHE A 6 11.17 -27.65 -25.71
CA PHE A 6 10.64 -26.29 -25.84
C PHE A 6 9.41 -26.07 -24.95
N VAL A 7 8.48 -27.04 -24.92
CA VAL A 7 7.29 -26.98 -24.05
C VAL A 7 7.68 -26.97 -22.57
N ILE A 8 8.62 -27.84 -22.15
CA ILE A 8 9.10 -27.90 -20.77
C ILE A 8 9.83 -26.60 -20.39
N SER A 9 10.69 -26.08 -21.26
CA SER A 9 11.40 -24.80 -21.04
C SER A 9 10.41 -23.64 -20.89
N GLY A 10 9.39 -23.57 -21.74
CA GLY A 10 8.33 -22.56 -21.65
C GLY A 10 7.52 -22.67 -20.35
N LEU A 11 7.22 -23.90 -19.90
CA LEU A 11 6.54 -24.11 -18.62
C LEU A 11 7.39 -23.64 -17.44
N ILE A 12 8.68 -24.00 -17.41
CA ILE A 12 9.60 -23.60 -16.34
C ILE A 12 9.75 -22.07 -16.31
N ALA A 13 9.93 -21.43 -17.48
CA ALA A 13 10.03 -19.98 -17.56
C ALA A 13 8.77 -19.29 -17.02
N ARG A 14 7.58 -19.79 -17.38
CA ARG A 14 6.32 -19.21 -16.91
C ARG A 14 6.11 -19.39 -15.40
N TYR A 15 6.41 -20.57 -14.86
CA TYR A 15 6.12 -20.88 -13.45
C TYR A 15 7.19 -20.38 -12.47
N TYR A 16 8.46 -20.33 -12.87
CA TYR A 16 9.55 -20.02 -11.94
C TYR A 16 10.20 -18.64 -12.16
N LEU A 17 10.03 -18.02 -13.33
CA LEU A 17 10.67 -16.72 -13.63
C LEU A 17 9.71 -15.54 -13.62
N VAL A 18 8.39 -15.78 -13.70
CA VAL A 18 7.39 -14.71 -13.68
C VAL A 18 6.93 -14.50 -12.25
N GLU A 19 7.60 -13.59 -11.56
CA GLU A 19 7.14 -13.03 -10.29
C GLU A 19 5.96 -12.09 -10.58
N GLU A 20 4.72 -12.49 -10.26
CA GLU A 20 3.56 -11.59 -10.41
C GLU A 20 3.59 -10.54 -9.28
N PRO A 21 3.57 -9.23 -9.61
CA PRO A 21 3.57 -8.20 -8.59
C PRO A 21 2.24 -8.21 -7.83
N PHE A 22 2.28 -8.55 -6.55
CA PHE A 22 1.13 -8.43 -5.67
C PHE A 22 0.81 -6.95 -5.42
N GLN A 23 -0.34 -6.48 -5.91
CA GLN A 23 -0.86 -5.14 -5.65
C GLN A 23 -1.94 -5.18 -4.58
N LEU A 24 -1.74 -4.44 -3.50
CA LEU A 24 -2.72 -4.25 -2.43
C LEU A 24 -3.20 -2.80 -2.44
N ASN A 25 -4.47 -2.60 -2.79
CA ASN A 25 -5.13 -1.30 -2.73
C ASN A 25 -6.08 -1.30 -1.53
N GLN A 26 -5.79 -0.50 -0.52
CA GLN A 26 -6.62 -0.37 0.68
C GLN A 26 -6.96 1.11 0.94
N ALA A 27 -8.19 1.37 1.36
CA ALA A 27 -8.63 2.70 1.73
C ALA A 27 -7.95 3.13 3.04
N LEU A 28 -7.50 4.39 3.09
CA LEU A 28 -6.88 4.99 4.26
C LEU A 28 -7.91 5.83 5.02
N ASN A 29 -8.19 5.47 6.27
CA ASN A 29 -9.10 6.22 7.13
C ASN A 29 -8.31 7.02 8.16
N PHE A 30 -8.42 8.34 8.08
CA PHE A 30 -7.72 9.27 8.95
C PHE A 30 -8.69 9.92 9.93
N ASP A 31 -8.31 9.96 11.21
CA ASP A 31 -9.01 10.73 12.23
C ASP A 31 -8.45 12.16 12.28
N TYR A 32 -9.11 13.06 11.55
CA TYR A 32 -8.72 14.46 11.40
C TYR A 32 -8.96 15.32 12.66
N THR A 33 -9.54 14.77 13.73
CA THR A 33 -9.60 15.47 15.03
C THR A 33 -8.24 15.54 15.70
N LYS A 34 -7.30 14.67 15.30
CA LYS A 34 -5.94 14.62 15.83
C LYS A 34 -5.03 15.58 15.06
N SER A 35 -4.10 16.20 15.77
CA SER A 35 -3.07 17.07 15.18
C SER A 35 -2.16 16.34 14.18
N ARG A 36 -2.01 15.03 14.34
CA ARG A 36 -1.22 14.15 13.46
C ARG A 36 -2.02 12.87 13.18
N PRO A 37 -2.91 12.89 12.19
CA PRO A 37 -3.70 11.71 11.85
C PRO A 37 -2.80 10.59 11.33
N VAL A 38 -3.09 9.35 11.75
CA VAL A 38 -2.36 8.15 11.36
C VAL A 38 -3.37 7.08 10.97
N ALA A 39 -3.09 6.36 9.89
CA ALA A 39 -3.87 5.21 9.45
C ALA A 39 -2.96 3.97 9.43
N PHE A 40 -3.48 2.83 9.87
CA PHE A 40 -2.78 1.55 9.85
C PHE A 40 -3.42 0.61 8.81
N VAL A 41 -2.57 -0.03 8.02
CA VAL A 41 -2.95 -0.91 6.91
C VAL A 41 -2.28 -2.27 7.15
N PRO A 42 -3.03 -3.33 7.47
CA PRO A 42 -2.45 -4.65 7.64
C PRO A 42 -1.99 -5.22 6.29
N ILE A 43 -0.74 -5.67 6.23
CA ILE A 43 -0.19 -6.36 5.06
C ILE A 43 -0.29 -7.87 5.31
N THR A 44 -1.39 -8.47 4.88
CA THR A 44 -1.61 -9.92 4.96
C THR A 44 -1.29 -10.59 3.62
N ALA A 45 -0.34 -11.53 3.61
CA ALA A 45 -0.17 -12.44 2.47
C ALA A 45 -1.28 -13.49 2.53
N CYS A 46 -2.02 -13.65 1.42
CA CYS A 46 -3.12 -14.58 1.15
C CYS A 46 -4.53 -14.17 1.63
N PRO A 47 -5.48 -14.00 0.69
CA PRO A 47 -6.93 -13.92 0.97
C PRO A 47 -7.62 -15.30 1.02
N THR A 48 -6.90 -16.42 1.10
CA THR A 48 -7.49 -17.77 1.01
C THR A 48 -7.95 -18.38 2.33
N LEU A 49 -8.37 -17.60 3.32
CA LEU A 49 -9.04 -18.14 4.51
C LEU A 49 -10.12 -17.18 5.03
N GLU A 50 -11.12 -16.88 4.20
CA GLU A 50 -12.39 -16.27 4.67
C GLU A 50 -13.27 -17.26 5.48
N HIS A 51 -12.75 -18.41 5.92
CA HIS A 51 -13.57 -19.47 6.53
C HIS A 51 -12.88 -20.21 7.68
N ILE A 52 -12.25 -19.50 8.61
CA ILE A 52 -12.08 -20.04 9.96
C ILE A 52 -12.30 -18.92 10.98
N GLU A 53 -13.57 -18.70 11.32
CA GLU A 53 -13.89 -18.19 12.65
C GLU A 53 -13.27 -19.15 13.68
N ASN A 54 -12.53 -18.58 14.63
CA ASN A 54 -12.02 -19.22 15.85
C ASN A 54 -10.88 -20.23 15.66
N ILE A 55 -9.66 -19.76 15.37
CA ILE A 55 -8.46 -20.42 15.90
C ILE A 55 -7.63 -19.37 16.62
N GLY A 56 -7.52 -19.57 17.94
CA GLY A 56 -6.75 -18.72 18.83
C GLY A 56 -5.32 -18.54 18.32
N PHE A 57 -4.82 -17.33 18.53
CA PHE A 57 -3.45 -16.90 18.32
C PHE A 57 -2.49 -17.77 19.16
N HIS A 58 -2.17 -18.96 18.65
CA HIS A 58 -1.19 -19.87 19.21
C HIS A 58 0.05 -19.88 18.32
N SER A 59 1.16 -19.53 18.97
CA SER A 59 2.51 -19.43 18.43
C SER A 59 2.96 -20.73 17.74
N GLY A 60 3.23 -20.68 16.44
CA GLY A 60 3.82 -21.80 15.70
C GLY A 60 3.66 -21.67 14.18
N GLY A 61 4.59 -20.96 13.53
CA GLY A 61 4.65 -20.87 12.06
C GLY A 61 3.79 -19.76 11.47
N GLY A 62 4.04 -18.51 11.88
CA GLY A 62 3.32 -17.35 11.34
C GLY A 62 3.51 -17.23 9.84
N VAL A 63 2.40 -17.24 9.08
CA VAL A 63 2.37 -16.88 7.66
C VAL A 63 2.94 -15.48 7.55
N ARG A 64 4.21 -15.39 7.13
CA ARG A 64 4.89 -14.12 6.97
C ARG A 64 4.12 -13.33 5.91
N GLY A 65 3.52 -12.20 6.28
CA GLY A 65 2.72 -11.36 5.38
C GLY A 65 3.47 -10.86 4.14
N ILE A 66 4.81 -10.96 4.13
CA ILE A 66 5.67 -10.57 3.02
C ILE A 66 6.79 -11.61 2.91
N PRO A 67 6.88 -12.41 1.84
CA PRO A 67 7.91 -13.44 1.75
C PRO A 67 9.33 -12.83 1.74
N PRO A 68 10.35 -13.58 2.18
CA PRO A 68 11.74 -13.11 2.13
C PRO A 68 12.15 -12.78 0.67
N ASN A 69 12.94 -11.73 0.50
CA ASN A 69 13.48 -11.23 -0.79
C ASN A 69 12.51 -10.49 -1.73
N TYR A 70 11.27 -10.21 -1.30
CA TYR A 70 10.38 -9.33 -2.06
C TYR A 70 10.73 -7.86 -1.81
N LYS A 71 10.84 -7.09 -2.90
CA LYS A 71 10.93 -5.63 -2.83
C LYS A 71 9.53 -5.07 -2.70
N LEU A 72 9.31 -4.23 -1.70
CA LEU A 72 8.05 -3.53 -1.52
C LEU A 72 8.13 -2.14 -2.13
N GLN A 73 7.08 -1.79 -2.86
CA GLN A 73 6.84 -0.43 -3.30
C GLN A 73 5.49 0.01 -2.73
N THR A 74 5.45 1.21 -2.17
CA THR A 74 4.22 1.79 -1.63
C THR A 74 3.97 3.13 -2.28
N THR A 75 2.74 3.30 -2.77
CA THR A 75 2.22 4.56 -3.29
C THR A 75 1.06 4.98 -2.42
N VAL A 76 1.08 6.23 -1.95
CA VAL A 76 -0.02 6.81 -1.19
C VAL A 76 -0.69 7.86 -2.06
N ALA A 77 -1.98 7.67 -2.33
CA ALA A 77 -2.82 8.63 -3.02
C ALA A 77 -3.76 9.27 -2.00
N LEU A 78 -3.73 10.60 -1.91
CA LEU A 78 -4.64 11.37 -1.07
C LEU A 78 -5.53 12.23 -1.98
N THR A 79 -6.84 12.05 -1.86
CA THR A 79 -7.82 12.87 -2.58
C THR A 79 -8.46 13.83 -1.59
N LEU A 80 -8.32 15.12 -1.84
CA LEU A 80 -8.87 16.17 -0.98
C LEU A 80 -9.83 17.06 -1.81
N PRO A 81 -10.99 17.45 -1.26
CA PRO A 81 -11.90 18.38 -1.93
C PRO A 81 -11.31 19.79 -1.99
N GLU A 82 -11.71 20.58 -2.99
CA GLU A 82 -11.37 22.01 -3.10
C GLU A 82 -12.15 22.88 -2.10
N SER A 83 -11.93 22.68 -0.80
CA SER A 83 -12.49 23.52 0.26
C SER A 83 -11.62 24.75 0.54
N ASP A 84 -12.17 25.81 1.14
CA ASP A 84 -11.35 26.94 1.63
C ASP A 84 -10.29 26.46 2.61
N TYR A 85 -10.61 25.48 3.47
CA TYR A 85 -9.64 24.91 4.39
C TYR A 85 -8.47 24.24 3.66
N ASN A 86 -8.76 23.36 2.71
CA ASN A 86 -7.72 22.60 2.00
C ASN A 86 -6.84 23.48 1.13
N ARG A 87 -7.42 24.54 0.53
CA ARG A 87 -6.66 25.51 -0.28
C ARG A 87 -5.57 26.25 0.49
N HIS A 88 -5.76 26.46 1.79
CA HIS A 88 -4.80 27.16 2.65
C HIS A 88 -3.86 26.20 3.41
N LEU A 89 -3.93 24.87 3.18
CA LEU A 89 -2.99 23.90 3.78
C LEU A 89 -1.53 24.16 3.38
N GLY A 90 -1.31 24.65 2.15
CA GLY A 90 0.03 24.85 1.60
C GLY A 90 0.81 23.54 1.46
N MET A 91 2.11 23.58 1.80
CA MET A 91 2.95 22.39 1.85
C MET A 91 2.66 21.58 3.11
N PHE A 92 2.44 20.27 2.96
CA PHE A 92 2.31 19.35 4.08
C PHE A 92 3.21 18.12 3.89
N GLN A 93 3.52 17.42 4.98
CA GLN A 93 4.44 16.29 4.96
C GLN A 93 3.66 14.99 5.16
N VAL A 94 3.84 14.04 4.25
CA VAL A 94 3.30 12.67 4.37
C VAL A 94 4.45 11.75 4.78
N ARG A 95 4.19 10.89 5.77
CA ARG A 95 5.13 9.86 6.24
C ARG A 95 4.47 8.50 6.16
N VAL A 96 5.24 7.52 5.69
CA VAL A 96 4.88 6.11 5.66
C VAL A 96 5.90 5.35 6.48
N ASP A 97 5.42 4.61 7.48
CA ASP A 97 6.26 3.76 8.33
C ASP A 97 5.86 2.30 8.11
N PHE A 98 6.84 1.45 7.77
CA PHE A 98 6.68 0.01 7.77
C PHE A 98 6.89 -0.49 9.19
N LEU A 99 5.91 -1.18 9.75
CA LEU A 99 5.93 -1.65 11.13
C LEU A 99 6.04 -3.17 11.17
N SER A 100 6.76 -3.69 12.17
CA SER A 100 6.70 -5.10 12.53
C SER A 100 5.42 -5.41 13.30
N GLU A 101 5.16 -6.70 13.53
CA GLU A 101 4.04 -7.17 14.36
C GLU A 101 4.03 -6.54 15.77
N ASN A 102 5.22 -6.24 16.32
CA ASN A 102 5.36 -5.59 17.63
C ASN A 102 5.28 -4.06 17.55
N GLY A 103 4.87 -3.50 16.40
CA GLY A 103 4.78 -2.06 16.16
C GLY A 103 6.13 -1.35 15.98
N LYS A 104 7.24 -2.09 15.87
CA LYS A 104 8.57 -1.51 15.68
C LYS A 104 8.75 -1.07 14.23
N SER A 105 9.22 0.17 14.00
CA SER A 105 9.53 0.63 12.65
C SER A 105 10.68 -0.18 12.03
N LEU A 106 10.39 -0.81 10.90
CA LEU A 106 11.32 -1.53 10.03
C LEU A 106 11.92 -0.62 8.98
N GLY A 107 11.21 0.45 8.62
CA GLY A 107 11.63 1.46 7.66
C GLY A 107 10.65 2.63 7.64
N SER A 108 11.13 3.80 7.23
CA SER A 108 10.33 5.02 7.15
C SER A 108 10.65 5.76 5.86
N LEU A 109 9.62 6.33 5.23
CA LEU A 109 9.74 7.22 4.10
C LEU A 109 8.90 8.47 4.38
N SER A 110 9.44 9.64 4.05
CA SER A 110 8.68 10.88 4.12
C SER A 110 8.85 11.74 2.88
N ARG A 111 7.75 12.33 2.42
CA ARG A 111 7.72 13.21 1.25
C ARG A 111 6.91 14.48 1.55
N PRO A 112 7.42 15.67 1.16
CA PRO A 112 6.61 16.87 1.15
C PRO A 112 5.62 16.81 -0.04
N CYS A 113 4.41 17.30 0.18
CA CYS A 113 3.31 17.28 -0.77
C CYS A 113 2.59 18.65 -0.75
N MET A 114 1.92 18.98 -1.85
CA MET A 114 1.07 20.16 -1.98
C MET A 114 -0.12 19.81 -2.85
N LEU A 115 -1.27 20.44 -2.59
CA LEU A 115 -2.38 20.40 -3.53
C LEU A 115 -2.02 21.14 -4.81
N GLU A 116 -2.59 20.72 -5.93
CA GLU A 116 -2.47 21.47 -7.18
C GLU A 116 -3.07 22.86 -6.97
N PHE A 117 -2.25 23.91 -7.16
CA PHE A 117 -2.72 25.27 -7.05
C PHE A 117 -3.57 25.66 -8.26
N ARG A 118 -4.76 26.19 -8.00
CA ARG A 118 -5.63 26.80 -9.03
C ARG A 118 -5.99 28.21 -8.62
N SER A 119 -5.79 29.15 -9.53
CA SER A 119 -6.18 30.54 -9.31
C SER A 119 -7.70 30.68 -9.29
N GLU A 120 -8.19 31.73 -8.62
CA GLU A 120 -9.62 32.00 -8.52
C GLU A 120 -10.30 32.09 -9.90
N PRO A 121 -9.77 32.81 -10.91
CA PRO A 121 -10.43 32.89 -12.21
C PRO A 121 -10.59 31.52 -12.90
N ILE A 122 -9.57 30.65 -12.80
CA ILE A 122 -9.62 29.30 -13.39
C ILE A 122 -10.72 28.46 -12.71
N ARG A 123 -10.85 28.58 -11.39
CA ARG A 123 -11.85 27.83 -10.63
C ARG A 123 -13.27 28.25 -10.98
N LEU A 124 -13.52 29.57 -11.10
CA LEU A 124 -14.82 30.10 -11.52
C LEU A 124 -15.23 29.62 -12.92
N LEU A 125 -14.27 29.42 -13.82
CA LEU A 125 -14.55 28.89 -15.17
C LEU A 125 -14.81 27.37 -15.20
N GLN A 126 -14.34 26.63 -14.21
CA GLN A 126 -14.50 25.16 -14.11
C GLN A 126 -15.75 24.74 -13.34
N THR A 127 -16.48 25.71 -12.76
CA THR A 127 -17.72 25.46 -12.01
C THR A 127 -18.91 25.41 -12.96
#